data_AF-A0A813TXS5-F1
#
_entry.id   AF-A0A813TXS5-F1
#
_cell.length_a   1.000
_cell.length_b   1.000
_cell.length_c   1.000
_cell.angle_alpha   90.00
_cell.angle_beta   90.00
_cell.angle_gamma   90.00
#
_symmetry.space_group_name_H-M   'P 1'
#
loop_
_entity.id
_entity.type
_entity.pdbx_description
1 polymer ?
#
loop_
_entity_poly.entity_id
_entity_poly.type
_entity_poly.pdbx_seq_one_letter_code
_entity_poly.pdbx_strand_id
1 'polypeptide(L)'
;MRGLMAKPQKSGASGGEIIENPILSNFKEGLSILEYFISTHGARKGLADTALKTADAGYLTRRLVDVAQDVIISSVDCGTLRGLTEQELRINDEPVESLFDRILGRTSVHDILNPHNGELIVAAGEEFSEAIAEAIVAADIETVEMRSVLTCEAKTGVCAKCYGRSLASGRKVQMGEAVGVIAAQSIGEPGTQLTLRTFHVGGAASALATQSRIEAKYDGMLEVDELRLVDTIDAEGNKSEIVIGRSAEMRIVDKNTQIVLTTGNIPYGARIIPVGSHIIANNGDKVAAGEILVKIPRTSGKLGDITGGLPRVTELFEARNPSNPAVVSEIDGVVAFGKRLY
;
A
#
# COMPACT_ATOMS: atom_id res chain seq x y z
N MET A 1 -19.90 12.59 19.94
CA MET A 1 -20.46 13.17 18.70
C MET A 1 -20.48 12.10 17.62
N ARG A 2 -21.56 11.98 16.83
CA ARG A 2 -21.64 11.02 15.71
C ARG A 2 -20.98 11.54 14.43
N GLY A 3 -20.93 12.85 14.24
CA GLY A 3 -20.09 13.51 13.24
C GLY A 3 -20.77 13.74 11.88
N LEU A 4 -19.96 13.76 10.82
CA LEU A 4 -20.36 14.14 9.46
C LEU A 4 -20.90 12.95 8.67
N MET A 5 -22.00 13.15 7.94
CA MET A 5 -22.65 12.13 7.10
C MET A 5 -22.35 12.36 5.62
N ALA A 6 -22.25 11.28 4.85
CA ALA A 6 -22.15 11.38 3.39
C ALA A 6 -23.52 11.65 2.76
N LYS A 7 -23.54 12.53 1.75
CA LYS A 7 -24.72 12.83 0.95
C LYS A 7 -24.94 11.71 -0.08
N PRO A 8 -26.18 11.24 -0.30
CA PRO A 8 -26.46 10.27 -1.35
C PRO A 8 -26.25 10.91 -2.72
N GLN A 9 -25.48 10.24 -3.57
CA GLN A 9 -25.15 10.72 -4.92
C GLN A 9 -25.91 9.94 -5.99
N LYS A 10 -26.19 10.61 -7.11
CA LYS A 10 -26.64 9.96 -8.34
C LYS A 10 -25.44 9.27 -9.01
N SER A 11 -25.69 8.10 -9.59
CA SER A 11 -24.70 7.32 -10.33
C SER A 11 -24.02 8.18 -11.40
N GLY A 12 -22.75 8.56 -11.19
CA GLY A 12 -21.96 9.36 -12.13
C GLY A 12 -21.31 10.63 -11.54
N ALA A 13 -21.70 11.08 -10.34
CA ALA A 13 -20.99 12.16 -9.65
C ALA A 13 -19.71 11.64 -9.00
N SER A 14 -18.57 12.28 -9.29
CA SER A 14 -17.26 11.94 -8.73
C SER A 14 -16.99 12.75 -7.47
N GLY A 15 -16.88 12.08 -6.32
CA GLY A 15 -16.46 12.64 -5.04
C GLY A 15 -17.56 12.58 -3.98
N GLY A 16 -17.28 12.00 -2.81
CA GLY A 16 -18.23 11.91 -1.71
C GLY A 16 -18.54 13.27 -1.10
N GLU A 17 -19.61 13.93 -1.54
CA GLU A 17 -20.09 15.15 -0.89
C GLU A 17 -20.51 14.84 0.55
N ILE A 18 -20.03 15.65 1.49
CA ILE A 18 -20.40 15.57 2.90
C ILE A 18 -21.58 16.51 3.14
N ILE A 19 -22.54 16.08 3.94
CA ILE A 19 -23.65 16.93 4.37
C ILE A 19 -23.09 17.99 5.33
N GLU A 20 -23.29 19.26 5.00
CA GLU A 20 -22.76 20.41 5.75
C GLU A 20 -23.24 20.48 7.20
N ASN A 21 -24.42 19.93 7.50
CA ASN A 21 -24.99 19.88 8.84
C ASN A 21 -24.50 18.65 9.62
N PRO A 22 -23.59 18.80 10.62
CA PRO A 22 -23.08 17.67 11.39
C PRO A 22 -24.10 17.17 12.43
N ILE A 23 -24.00 15.89 12.78
CA ILE A 23 -24.72 15.31 13.92
C ILE A 23 -23.88 15.54 15.18
N LEU A 24 -24.30 16.50 16.00
CA LEU A 24 -23.59 16.89 17.22
C LEU A 24 -23.80 15.86 18.33
N SER A 25 -25.03 15.35 18.43
CA SER A 25 -25.46 14.44 19.48
C SER A 25 -24.80 13.06 19.35
N ASN A 26 -24.64 12.35 20.47
CA ASN A 26 -24.19 10.96 20.49
C ASN A 26 -25.34 9.99 20.82
N PHE A 27 -25.13 8.67 20.61
CA PHE A 27 -26.19 7.68 20.84
C PHE A 27 -26.70 7.61 22.29
N LYS A 28 -25.89 8.01 23.27
CA LYS A 28 -26.28 8.06 24.68
C LYS A 28 -27.17 9.28 24.98
N GLU A 29 -26.89 10.41 24.33
CA GLU A 29 -27.68 11.64 24.42
C GLU A 29 -28.99 11.56 23.63
N GLY A 30 -29.05 10.67 22.64
CA GLY A 30 -30.17 10.56 21.71
C GLY A 30 -29.98 11.45 20.48
N LEU A 31 -30.76 11.18 19.43
CA LEU A 31 -30.71 11.93 18.17
C LEU A 31 -32.02 12.70 18.00
N SER A 32 -31.93 13.96 17.58
CA SER A 32 -33.11 14.71 17.15
C SER A 32 -33.71 14.09 15.87
N ILE A 33 -34.96 14.42 15.57
CA ILE A 33 -35.67 13.90 14.38
C ILE A 33 -34.88 14.21 13.09
N LEU A 34 -34.33 15.42 12.98
CA LEU A 34 -33.54 15.84 11.82
C LEU A 34 -32.20 15.10 11.75
N GLU A 35 -31.48 14.96 12.87
CA GLU A 35 -30.20 14.22 12.90
C GLU A 35 -30.41 12.73 12.56
N TYR A 36 -31.49 12.13 13.06
CA TYR A 36 -31.86 10.76 12.72
C TYR A 36 -32.17 10.66 11.22
N PHE A 37 -33.00 11.56 10.67
CA PHE A 37 -33.34 11.58 9.24
C PHE A 37 -32.11 11.75 8.35
N ILE A 38 -31.17 12.63 8.70
CA ILE A 38 -29.90 12.80 7.99
C ILE A 38 -29.09 11.49 8.02
N SER A 39 -29.02 10.81 9.17
CA SER A 39 -28.32 9.54 9.31
C SER A 39 -28.93 8.40 8.46
N THR A 40 -30.25 8.41 8.23
CA THR A 40 -30.91 7.36 7.43
C THR A 40 -30.48 7.36 5.96
N HIS A 41 -30.06 8.50 5.39
CA HIS A 41 -29.66 8.57 3.98
C HIS A 41 -28.38 7.77 3.72
N GLY A 42 -27.36 7.95 4.57
CA GLY A 42 -26.12 7.18 4.52
C GLY A 42 -26.37 5.70 4.78
N ALA A 43 -27.19 5.37 5.78
CA ALA A 43 -27.54 3.98 6.11
C ALA A 43 -28.29 3.27 4.96
N ARG A 44 -29.29 3.93 4.35
CA ARG A 44 -30.05 3.36 3.23
C ARG A 44 -29.16 3.13 2.01
N LYS A 45 -28.28 4.07 1.69
CA LYS A 45 -27.31 3.91 0.59
C LYS A 45 -26.37 2.75 0.87
N GLY A 46 -25.81 2.68 2.09
CA GLY A 46 -24.91 1.58 2.47
C GLY A 46 -25.58 0.20 2.35
N LEU A 47 -26.82 0.06 2.82
CA LEU A 47 -27.59 -1.19 2.69
C LEU A 47 -27.90 -1.54 1.23
N ALA A 48 -28.28 -0.56 0.42
CA ALA A 48 -28.57 -0.77 -1.00
C ALA A 48 -27.30 -1.17 -1.78
N ASP A 49 -26.19 -0.47 -1.56
CA ASP A 49 -24.90 -0.77 -2.18
C ASP A 49 -24.40 -2.16 -1.75
N THR A 50 -24.58 -2.53 -0.48
CA THR A 50 -24.26 -3.87 0.03
C THR A 50 -25.06 -4.93 -0.72
N ALA A 51 -26.37 -4.75 -0.87
CA ALA A 51 -27.23 -5.70 -1.57
C ALA A 51 -26.88 -5.85 -3.05
N LEU A 52 -26.57 -4.75 -3.75
CA LEU A 52 -26.25 -4.78 -5.18
C LEU A 52 -24.84 -5.29 -5.45
N LYS A 53 -23.82 -4.76 -4.77
CA LYS A 53 -22.41 -5.08 -5.05
C LYS A 53 -22.00 -6.49 -4.62
N THR A 54 -22.74 -7.11 -3.69
CA THR A 54 -22.53 -8.52 -3.34
C THR A 54 -22.74 -9.43 -4.56
N ALA A 55 -23.71 -9.10 -5.43
CA ALA A 55 -23.95 -9.85 -6.65
C ALA A 55 -22.76 -9.76 -7.62
N ASP A 56 -22.15 -8.58 -7.76
CA ASP A 56 -20.98 -8.37 -8.63
C ASP A 56 -19.76 -9.16 -8.13
N ALA A 57 -19.50 -9.14 -6.82
CA ALA A 57 -18.41 -9.90 -6.21
C ALA A 57 -18.62 -11.44 -6.34
N GLY A 58 -19.87 -11.90 -6.18
CA GLY A 58 -20.23 -13.29 -6.41
C GLY A 58 -20.06 -13.72 -7.88
N TYR A 59 -20.45 -12.86 -8.81
CA TYR A 59 -20.26 -13.08 -10.25
C TYR A 59 -18.79 -13.15 -10.63
N LEU A 60 -17.95 -12.25 -10.08
CA LEU A 60 -16.50 -12.30 -10.26
C LEU A 60 -15.92 -13.63 -9.76
N THR A 61 -16.32 -14.07 -8.56
CA THR A 61 -15.87 -15.35 -7.99
C THR A 61 -16.19 -16.52 -8.91
N ARG A 62 -17.42 -16.56 -9.46
CA ARG A 62 -17.81 -17.60 -10.41
C ARG A 62 -16.90 -17.59 -11.65
N ARG A 63 -16.66 -16.42 -12.24
CA ARG A 63 -15.78 -16.29 -13.41
C ARG A 63 -14.35 -16.71 -13.13
N LEU A 64 -13.82 -16.38 -11.95
CA LEU A 64 -12.49 -16.82 -11.53
C LEU A 64 -12.42 -18.35 -11.44
N VAL A 65 -13.44 -19.00 -10.88
CA VAL A 65 -13.51 -20.47 -10.82
C VAL A 65 -13.61 -21.08 -12.22
N ASP A 66 -14.46 -20.54 -13.09
CA ASP A 66 -14.65 -21.04 -14.46
C ASP A 66 -13.32 -21.05 -15.26
N VAL A 67 -12.45 -20.05 -15.03
CA VAL A 67 -11.13 -19.96 -15.68
C VAL A 67 -10.06 -20.80 -14.99
N ALA A 68 -10.10 -20.89 -13.65
CA ALA A 68 -9.04 -21.51 -12.87
C ALA A 68 -9.26 -23.01 -12.56
N GLN A 69 -10.45 -23.57 -12.81
CA GLN A 69 -10.79 -24.94 -12.40
C GLN A 69 -9.86 -26.03 -12.93
N ASP A 70 -9.26 -25.84 -14.11
CA ASP A 70 -8.36 -26.81 -14.73
C ASP A 70 -6.92 -26.74 -14.17
N VAL A 71 -6.65 -25.77 -13.28
CA VAL A 71 -5.34 -25.60 -12.64
C VAL A 71 -5.25 -26.52 -11.43
N ILE A 72 -4.77 -27.73 -11.67
CA ILE A 72 -4.51 -28.76 -10.66
C ILE A 72 -3.02 -29.08 -10.55
N ILE A 73 -2.58 -29.62 -9.41
CA ILE A 73 -1.21 -30.11 -9.28
C ILE A 73 -1.05 -31.44 -10.05
N SER A 74 -0.28 -31.41 -11.13
CA SER A 74 -0.19 -32.51 -12.10
C SER A 74 1.15 -33.22 -12.14
N SER A 75 2.20 -32.61 -11.57
CA SER A 75 3.55 -33.17 -11.49
C SER A 75 4.28 -32.63 -10.27
N VAL A 76 5.37 -33.28 -9.86
CA VAL A 76 6.18 -32.81 -8.73
C VAL A 76 7.10 -31.66 -9.14
N ASP A 77 7.72 -31.77 -10.30
CA ASP A 77 8.69 -30.80 -10.82
C ASP A 77 8.55 -30.71 -12.34
N CYS A 78 8.49 -29.49 -12.87
CA CYS A 78 8.49 -29.23 -14.31
C CYS A 78 9.90 -29.01 -14.87
N GLY A 79 10.92 -28.90 -14.03
CA GLY A 79 12.31 -28.63 -14.45
C GLY A 79 12.59 -27.20 -14.91
N THR A 80 11.62 -26.28 -14.81
CA THR A 80 11.84 -24.87 -15.18
C THR A 80 12.95 -24.26 -14.34
N LEU A 81 13.90 -23.60 -15.02
CA LEU A 81 14.96 -22.80 -14.43
C LEU A 81 14.58 -21.31 -14.36
N ARG A 82 13.33 -20.97 -14.74
CA ARG A 82 12.85 -19.59 -14.77
C ARG A 82 12.13 -19.28 -13.46
N GLY A 83 12.54 -18.21 -12.79
CA GLY A 83 11.88 -17.69 -11.62
C GLY A 83 11.18 -16.35 -11.84
N LEU A 84 10.59 -15.87 -10.75
CA LEU A 84 10.28 -14.47 -10.54
C LEU A 84 11.19 -13.94 -9.44
N THR A 85 11.76 -12.76 -9.66
CA THR A 85 12.50 -12.04 -8.63
C THR A 85 11.52 -11.34 -7.72
N GLU A 86 11.59 -11.64 -6.42
CA GLU A 86 10.82 -10.97 -5.38
C GLU A 86 11.68 -10.08 -4.51
N GLN A 87 11.07 -8.99 -4.06
CA GLN A 87 11.67 -7.95 -3.23
C GLN A 87 10.66 -7.48 -2.18
N GLU A 88 11.11 -6.76 -1.16
CA GLU A 88 10.21 -6.10 -0.22
C GLU A 88 9.28 -5.11 -0.96
N LEU A 89 7.97 -5.18 -0.69
CA LEU A 89 7.02 -4.27 -1.32
C LEU A 89 6.95 -2.96 -0.53
N ARG A 90 7.53 -1.89 -1.07
CA ARG A 90 7.50 -0.54 -0.50
C ARG A 90 6.58 0.37 -1.30
N ILE A 91 5.65 1.03 -0.62
CA ILE A 91 4.80 2.08 -1.22
C ILE A 91 5.16 3.40 -0.53
N ASN A 92 5.73 4.35 -1.29
CA ASN A 92 6.13 5.67 -0.77
C ASN A 92 7.04 5.59 0.48
N ASP A 93 8.04 4.70 0.45
CA ASP A 93 8.99 4.40 1.54
C ASP A 93 8.40 3.77 2.81
N GLU A 94 7.13 3.36 2.79
CA GLU A 94 6.55 2.53 3.86
C GLU A 94 6.55 1.06 3.41
N PRO A 95 7.15 0.14 4.20
CA PRO A 95 7.10 -1.29 3.91
C PRO A 95 5.68 -1.79 4.11
N VAL A 96 5.06 -2.27 3.03
CA VAL A 96 3.68 -2.82 3.05
C VAL A 96 3.71 -4.31 3.32
N GLU A 97 4.61 -5.03 2.64
CA GLU A 97 4.84 -6.46 2.85
C GLU A 97 6.34 -6.73 2.94
N SER A 98 6.71 -7.48 3.98
CA SER A 98 8.10 -7.89 4.21
C SER A 98 8.53 -8.95 3.20
N LEU A 99 9.84 -9.07 2.93
CA LEU A 99 10.36 -10.14 2.08
C LEU A 99 10.00 -11.53 2.64
N PHE A 100 10.00 -11.68 3.97
CA PHE A 100 9.63 -12.91 4.68
C PHE A 100 8.24 -13.42 4.27
N ASP A 101 7.22 -12.56 4.34
CA ASP A 101 5.84 -12.95 4.04
C ASP A 101 5.65 -13.33 2.57
N ARG A 102 6.43 -12.71 1.67
CA ARG A 102 6.32 -12.93 0.22
C ARG A 102 6.96 -14.26 -0.23
N ILE A 103 8.06 -14.67 0.41
CA ILE A 103 8.79 -15.90 0.03
C ILE A 103 8.31 -17.16 0.76
N LEU A 104 7.62 -17.00 1.89
CA LEU A 104 7.25 -18.12 2.77
C LEU A 104 6.50 -19.23 2.01
N GLY A 105 6.98 -20.47 2.12
CA GLY A 105 6.39 -21.64 1.49
C GLY A 105 6.58 -21.71 -0.04
N ARG A 106 7.36 -20.81 -0.64
CA ARG A 106 7.76 -20.91 -2.07
C ARG A 106 9.02 -21.74 -2.22
N THR A 107 9.46 -21.98 -3.44
CA THR A 107 10.66 -22.79 -3.74
C THR A 107 11.72 -21.94 -4.44
N SER A 108 12.97 -22.06 -4.04
CA SER A 108 14.09 -21.35 -4.66
C SER A 108 14.39 -21.87 -6.08
N VAL A 109 14.85 -20.99 -6.97
CA VAL A 109 15.40 -21.40 -8.27
C VAL A 109 16.89 -21.71 -8.16
N HIS A 110 17.61 -20.89 -7.41
CA HIS A 110 19.06 -20.94 -7.27
C HIS A 110 19.48 -21.19 -5.82
N ASP A 111 20.71 -21.65 -5.65
CA ASP A 111 21.36 -21.73 -4.35
C ASP A 111 21.54 -20.31 -3.81
N ILE A 112 21.04 -20.06 -2.60
CA ILE A 112 21.19 -18.76 -1.92
C ILE A 112 22.27 -18.90 -0.86
N LEU A 113 23.33 -18.12 -1.03
CA LEU A 113 24.45 -18.03 -0.09
C LEU A 113 24.30 -16.78 0.77
N ASN A 114 24.71 -16.88 2.03
CA ASN A 114 24.80 -15.71 2.89
C ASN A 114 25.99 -14.83 2.43
N PRO A 115 25.78 -13.52 2.17
CA PRO A 115 26.84 -12.63 1.72
C PRO A 115 28.01 -12.47 2.70
N HIS A 116 27.77 -12.65 4.00
CA HIS A 116 28.75 -12.36 5.05
C HIS A 116 29.72 -13.52 5.32
N ASN A 117 29.22 -14.75 5.35
CA ASN A 117 30.01 -15.93 5.72
C ASN A 117 30.14 -16.96 4.58
N GLY A 118 29.41 -16.79 3.46
CA GLY A 118 29.43 -17.71 2.33
C GLY A 118 28.75 -19.06 2.59
N GLU A 119 28.04 -19.22 3.71
CA GLU A 119 27.29 -20.44 4.00
C GLU A 119 26.03 -20.54 3.14
N LEU A 120 25.67 -21.76 2.75
CA LEU A 120 24.45 -22.05 2.00
C LEU A 120 23.24 -21.93 2.92
N ILE A 121 22.34 -20.99 2.61
CA ILE A 121 21.08 -20.79 3.34
C ILE A 121 20.00 -21.75 2.81
N VAL A 122 19.86 -21.82 1.48
CA VAL A 122 18.88 -22.71 0.83
C VAL A 122 19.44 -23.22 -0.49
N ALA A 123 19.25 -24.52 -0.74
CA ALA A 123 19.63 -25.14 -2.01
C ALA A 123 18.58 -24.89 -3.09
N ALA A 124 18.98 -24.96 -4.36
CA ALA A 124 18.10 -24.83 -5.51
C ALA A 124 17.00 -25.90 -5.50
N GLY A 125 15.75 -25.47 -5.62
CA GLY A 125 14.59 -26.37 -5.63
C GLY A 125 14.13 -26.81 -4.24
N GLU A 126 14.68 -26.21 -3.18
CA GLU A 126 14.23 -26.36 -1.79
C GLU A 126 13.19 -25.30 -1.42
N GLU A 127 12.33 -25.63 -0.45
CA GLU A 127 11.24 -24.77 -0.02
C GLU A 127 11.71 -23.78 1.05
N PHE A 128 11.25 -22.53 0.98
CA PHE A 128 11.46 -21.53 2.02
C PHE A 128 10.60 -21.86 3.24
N SER A 129 11.22 -22.55 4.20
CA SER A 129 10.67 -22.71 5.56
C SER A 129 10.80 -21.39 6.34
N GLU A 130 10.09 -21.29 7.46
CA GLU A 130 10.16 -20.14 8.37
C GLU A 130 11.61 -19.83 8.78
N ALA A 131 12.39 -20.85 9.13
CA ALA A 131 13.79 -20.70 9.53
C ALA A 131 14.68 -20.20 8.39
N ILE A 132 14.44 -20.67 7.16
CA ILE A 132 15.19 -20.23 5.97
C ILE A 132 14.83 -18.78 5.64
N ALA A 133 13.54 -18.43 5.70
CA ALA A 133 13.09 -17.07 5.42
C ALA A 133 13.65 -16.06 6.44
N GLU A 134 13.69 -16.42 7.73
CA GLU A 134 14.35 -15.61 8.77
C GLU A 134 15.86 -15.46 8.50
N ALA A 135 16.54 -16.54 8.08
CA ALA A 135 17.96 -16.49 7.75
C ALA A 135 18.25 -15.58 6.54
N ILE A 136 17.37 -15.55 5.53
CA ILE A 136 17.49 -14.67 4.36
C ILE A 136 17.36 -13.20 4.77
N VAL A 137 16.39 -12.88 5.63
CA VAL A 137 16.20 -11.51 6.15
C VAL A 137 17.37 -11.10 7.05
N ALA A 138 17.86 -12.00 7.89
CA ALA A 138 19.01 -11.75 8.76
C ALA A 138 20.33 -11.56 7.97
N ALA A 139 20.42 -12.16 6.78
CA ALA A 139 21.55 -12.01 5.86
C ALA A 139 21.46 -10.74 4.99
N ASP A 140 20.47 -9.88 5.22
CA ASP A 140 20.25 -8.60 4.51
C ASP A 140 20.15 -8.76 2.98
N ILE A 141 19.53 -9.86 2.53
CA ILE A 141 19.30 -10.14 1.11
C ILE A 141 18.06 -9.38 0.65
N GLU A 142 18.23 -8.42 -0.26
CA GLU A 142 17.13 -7.58 -0.76
C GLU A 142 16.22 -8.29 -1.78
N THR A 143 16.80 -9.20 -2.57
CA THR A 143 16.13 -9.79 -3.74
C THR A 143 16.32 -11.30 -3.79
N VAL A 144 15.25 -12.05 -4.01
CA VAL A 144 15.30 -13.52 -4.10
C VAL A 144 14.59 -13.99 -5.35
N GLU A 145 15.21 -14.91 -6.10
CA GLU A 145 14.56 -15.56 -7.24
C GLU A 145 13.89 -16.87 -6.83
N MET A 146 12.57 -16.92 -6.98
CA MET A 146 11.74 -18.06 -6.61
C MET A 146 10.96 -18.62 -7.80
N ARG A 147 10.62 -19.91 -7.73
CA ARG A 147 9.73 -20.54 -8.70
C ARG A 147 8.33 -19.97 -8.56
N SER A 148 7.65 -19.82 -9.70
CA SER A 148 6.30 -19.29 -9.77
C SER A 148 5.40 -20.18 -10.61
N VAL A 149 4.10 -20.08 -10.35
CA VAL A 149 3.05 -20.68 -11.17
C VAL A 149 3.08 -20.10 -12.60
N LEU A 150 3.46 -18.83 -12.75
CA LEU A 150 3.53 -18.14 -14.06
C LEU A 150 4.69 -18.63 -14.93
N THR A 151 5.76 -19.14 -14.33
CA THR A 151 6.94 -19.66 -15.04
C THR A 151 6.95 -21.18 -15.14
N CYS A 152 5.85 -21.84 -14.77
CA CYS A 152 5.72 -23.30 -14.78
C CYS A 152 5.62 -23.84 -16.21
N GLU A 153 6.45 -24.82 -16.54
CA GLU A 153 6.47 -25.46 -17.86
C GLU A 153 5.73 -26.81 -17.89
N ALA A 154 4.84 -27.06 -16.93
CA ALA A 154 4.00 -28.25 -16.92
C ALA A 154 3.00 -28.20 -18.09
N LYS A 155 2.80 -29.32 -18.80
CA LYS A 155 1.90 -29.38 -19.98
C LYS A 155 0.42 -29.20 -19.63
N THR A 156 0.02 -29.65 -18.45
CA THR A 156 -1.35 -29.59 -17.94
C THR A 156 -1.27 -29.23 -16.47
N GLY A 157 -2.06 -28.28 -15.99
CA GLY A 157 -2.01 -27.85 -14.59
C GLY A 157 -0.66 -27.23 -14.20
N VAL A 158 -0.22 -27.44 -12.97
CA VAL A 158 0.97 -26.83 -12.37
C VAL A 158 1.78 -27.88 -11.61
N CYS A 159 3.09 -27.72 -11.52
CA CYS A 159 3.91 -28.61 -10.70
C CYS A 159 3.96 -28.21 -9.23
N ALA A 160 4.15 -29.18 -8.33
CA ALA A 160 4.17 -28.96 -6.89
C ALA A 160 5.25 -27.94 -6.46
N LYS A 161 6.44 -27.98 -7.05
CA LYS A 161 7.52 -27.02 -6.72
C LYS A 161 7.28 -25.60 -7.22
N CYS A 162 6.55 -25.39 -8.32
CA CYS A 162 6.21 -24.04 -8.79
C CYS A 162 5.13 -23.38 -7.92
N TYR A 163 4.28 -24.19 -7.29
CA TYR A 163 3.30 -23.71 -6.32
C TYR A 163 3.91 -23.55 -4.92
N GLY A 164 4.57 -24.60 -4.42
CA GLY A 164 5.18 -24.65 -3.09
C GLY A 164 4.25 -25.25 -2.03
N ARG A 165 4.05 -24.53 -0.92
CA ARG A 165 3.28 -24.96 0.25
C ARG A 165 1.80 -24.64 0.11
N SER A 166 0.96 -25.57 0.55
CA SER A 166 -0.47 -25.30 0.76
C SER A 166 -0.63 -24.51 2.07
N LEU A 167 -1.07 -23.26 1.98
CA LEU A 167 -1.27 -22.39 3.15
C LEU A 167 -2.37 -22.91 4.09
N ALA A 168 -3.30 -23.74 3.59
CA ALA A 168 -4.37 -24.31 4.39
C ALA A 168 -3.90 -25.47 5.29
N SER A 169 -2.95 -26.28 4.81
CA SER A 169 -2.47 -27.47 5.54
C SER A 169 -1.06 -27.30 6.15
N GLY A 170 -0.32 -26.27 5.72
CA GLY A 170 1.07 -26.05 6.12
C GLY A 170 2.05 -27.09 5.57
N ARG A 171 1.62 -27.91 4.60
CA ARG A 171 2.45 -28.95 3.97
C ARG A 171 2.65 -28.65 2.48
N LYS A 172 3.65 -29.29 1.87
CA LYS A 172 3.81 -29.30 0.40
C LYS A 172 2.52 -29.77 -0.25
N VAL A 173 2.13 -29.10 -1.33
CA VAL A 173 0.94 -29.49 -2.10
C VAL A 173 1.03 -30.91 -2.61
N GLN A 174 -0.12 -31.57 -2.66
CA GLN A 174 -0.21 -32.95 -3.12
C GLN A 174 -0.66 -33.02 -4.57
N MET A 175 -0.29 -34.12 -5.23
CA MET A 175 -0.76 -34.44 -6.57
C MET A 175 -2.29 -34.52 -6.59
N GLY A 176 -2.91 -33.84 -7.54
CA GLY A 176 -4.38 -33.76 -7.68
C GLY A 176 -5.05 -32.64 -6.87
N GLU A 177 -4.31 -31.85 -6.10
CA GLU A 177 -4.89 -30.71 -5.37
C GLU A 177 -5.36 -29.61 -6.35
N ALA A 178 -6.61 -29.16 -6.17
CA ALA A 178 -7.28 -28.21 -7.06
C ALA A 178 -6.92 -26.76 -6.72
N VAL A 179 -5.64 -26.41 -6.88
CA VAL A 179 -5.08 -25.12 -6.49
C VAL A 179 -5.74 -23.92 -7.19
N GLY A 180 -6.25 -24.09 -8.41
CA GLY A 180 -6.97 -23.02 -9.10
C GLY A 180 -8.30 -22.65 -8.46
N VAL A 181 -9.08 -23.64 -8.04
CA VAL A 181 -10.35 -23.41 -7.31
C VAL A 181 -10.06 -22.75 -5.96
N ILE A 182 -9.03 -23.24 -5.25
CA ILE A 182 -8.60 -22.67 -3.96
C ILE A 182 -8.20 -21.20 -4.12
N ALA A 183 -7.41 -20.88 -5.16
CA ALA A 183 -6.98 -19.51 -5.45
C ALA A 183 -8.17 -18.60 -5.81
N ALA A 184 -9.10 -19.07 -6.65
CA ALA A 184 -10.29 -18.31 -7.01
C ALA A 184 -11.16 -17.99 -5.78
N GLN A 185 -11.33 -18.95 -4.86
CA GLN A 185 -12.05 -18.74 -3.60
C GLN A 185 -11.33 -17.77 -2.67
N SER A 186 -10.00 -17.88 -2.57
CA SER A 186 -9.17 -17.02 -1.73
C SER A 186 -9.18 -15.55 -2.17
N ILE A 187 -9.55 -15.28 -3.42
CA ILE A 187 -9.78 -13.91 -3.93
C ILE A 187 -11.27 -13.53 -3.78
N GLY A 188 -12.17 -14.43 -4.17
CA GLY A 188 -13.61 -14.17 -4.26
C GLY A 188 -14.28 -13.97 -2.90
N GLU A 189 -14.06 -14.88 -1.94
CA GLU A 189 -14.69 -14.81 -0.62
C GLU A 189 -14.31 -13.52 0.13
N PRO A 190 -13.01 -13.15 0.28
CA PRO A 190 -12.66 -11.88 0.90
C PRO A 190 -13.23 -10.68 0.13
N GLY A 191 -13.26 -10.74 -1.20
CA GLY A 191 -13.89 -9.71 -2.03
C GLY A 191 -15.36 -9.47 -1.65
N THR A 192 -16.15 -10.54 -1.55
CA THR A 192 -17.55 -10.44 -1.10
C THR A 192 -17.66 -9.93 0.34
N GLN A 193 -16.80 -10.40 1.25
CA GLN A 193 -16.82 -9.99 2.66
C GLN A 193 -16.47 -8.51 2.83
N LEU A 194 -15.51 -8.00 2.07
CA LEU A 194 -15.13 -6.59 2.09
C LEU A 194 -16.28 -5.71 1.58
N THR A 195 -17.04 -6.17 0.57
CA THR A 195 -18.27 -5.47 0.14
C THR A 195 -19.38 -5.50 1.18
N LEU A 196 -19.43 -6.50 2.06
CA LEU A 196 -20.41 -6.53 3.15
C LEU A 196 -19.99 -5.64 4.32
N ARG A 197 -18.71 -5.62 4.70
CA ARG A 197 -18.23 -4.95 5.93
C ARG A 197 -18.06 -3.44 5.81
N THR A 198 -17.67 -2.93 4.64
CA THR A 198 -17.28 -1.52 4.46
C THR A 198 -18.46 -0.55 4.55
N PHE A 199 -19.66 -0.93 4.11
CA PHE A 199 -20.77 0.01 3.96
C PHE A 199 -21.66 0.20 5.19
N HIS A 200 -21.57 -0.68 6.19
CA HIS A 200 -22.31 -0.53 7.44
C HIS A 200 -21.80 0.63 8.30
N VAL A 201 -20.57 1.11 8.02
CA VAL A 201 -19.95 2.28 8.67
C VAL A 201 -20.29 3.59 7.92
N GLY A 202 -21.05 3.53 6.81
CA GLY A 202 -21.39 4.66 5.91
C GLY A 202 -22.21 5.80 6.54
N GLY A 203 -22.35 5.82 7.86
CA GLY A 203 -23.01 6.88 8.62
C GLY A 203 -22.10 7.51 9.68
N ALA A 204 -20.77 7.50 9.51
CA ALA A 204 -19.84 8.35 10.26
C ALA A 204 -18.55 8.52 9.44
N ALA A 205 -18.36 9.68 8.80
CA ALA A 205 -17.10 10.00 8.13
C ALA A 205 -16.07 10.44 9.18
N SER A 206 -15.34 9.49 9.76
CA SER A 206 -14.20 9.76 10.63
C SER A 206 -12.91 9.45 9.89
N ALA A 207 -12.42 10.41 9.11
CA ALA A 207 -11.06 10.36 8.60
C ALA A 207 -10.10 10.71 9.75
N LEU A 208 -9.47 9.70 10.37
CA LEU A 208 -8.29 9.92 11.19
C LEU A 208 -7.15 10.30 10.24
N ALA A 209 -6.96 11.60 10.06
CA ALA A 209 -5.77 12.15 9.40
C ALA A 209 -4.56 11.71 10.22
N THR A 210 -3.81 10.73 9.71
CA THR A 210 -2.54 10.35 10.31
C THR A 210 -1.53 11.36 9.79
N GLN A 211 -1.13 12.29 10.65
CA GLN A 211 -0.09 13.26 10.31
C GLN A 211 1.23 12.50 10.18
N SER A 212 1.73 12.38 8.95
CA SER A 212 3.09 11.89 8.73
C SER A 212 4.06 12.98 9.18
N ARG A 213 5.07 12.58 9.94
CA ARG A 213 6.07 13.48 10.50
C ARG A 213 7.46 12.92 10.29
N ILE A 214 8.41 13.82 10.07
CA ILE A 214 9.82 13.51 10.00
C ILE A 214 10.41 13.78 11.38
N GLU A 215 10.99 12.75 12.01
CA GLU A 215 11.64 12.82 13.32
C GLU A 215 13.16 12.67 13.15
N ALA A 216 13.93 13.41 13.96
CA ALA A 216 15.39 13.31 13.98
C ALA A 216 15.83 11.96 14.54
N LYS A 217 16.63 11.19 13.78
CA LYS A 217 17.14 9.87 14.23
C LYS A 217 18.34 9.96 15.16
N TYR A 218 19.09 11.06 15.08
CA TYR A 218 20.32 11.28 15.83
C TYR A 218 20.40 12.71 16.32
N ASP A 219 21.14 12.92 17.41
CA ASP A 219 21.50 14.25 17.88
C ASP A 219 22.48 14.89 16.88
N GLY A 220 22.24 16.14 16.51
CA GLY A 220 23.12 16.83 15.56
C GLY A 220 22.71 18.24 15.22
N MET A 221 23.39 18.82 14.25
CA MET A 221 23.06 20.11 13.66
C MET A 221 22.27 19.87 12.37
N LEU A 222 21.09 20.47 12.27
CA LEU A 222 20.24 20.38 11.10
C LEU A 222 20.74 21.35 10.03
N GLU A 223 21.22 20.84 8.91
CA GLU A 223 21.48 21.60 7.70
C GLU A 223 20.37 21.40 6.69
N VAL A 224 19.88 22.48 6.07
CA VAL A 224 18.84 22.40 5.04
C VAL A 224 19.26 23.15 3.79
N ASP A 225 19.32 22.42 2.67
CA ASP A 225 19.64 22.92 1.34
C ASP A 225 18.35 23.24 0.57
N GLU A 226 18.38 24.31 -0.23
CA GLU A 226 17.27 24.77 -1.10
C GLU A 226 15.91 25.01 -0.43
N LEU A 227 15.89 25.38 0.86
CA LEU A 227 14.66 25.67 1.58
C LEU A 227 13.99 26.96 1.09
N ARG A 228 12.77 26.85 0.56
CA ARG A 228 11.91 27.99 0.20
C ARG A 228 10.61 27.93 1.00
N LEU A 229 10.37 28.95 1.82
CA LEU A 229 9.24 29.03 2.74
C LEU A 229 8.29 30.16 2.36
N VAL A 230 7.01 29.97 2.65
CA VAL A 230 6.00 31.03 2.64
C VAL A 230 5.17 30.95 3.91
N ASP A 231 4.98 32.12 4.52
CA ASP A 231 4.13 32.29 5.69
C ASP A 231 2.66 32.08 5.31
N THR A 232 2.01 31.13 5.97
CA THR A 232 0.57 30.88 5.88
C THR A 232 -0.05 30.86 7.27
N ILE A 233 -1.24 31.43 7.38
CA ILE A 233 -2.00 31.40 8.63
C ILE A 233 -2.81 30.10 8.66
N ASP A 234 -2.62 29.30 9.69
CA ASP A 234 -3.37 28.06 9.88
C ASP A 234 -4.84 28.33 10.26
N ALA A 235 -5.70 27.32 10.17
CA ALA A 235 -7.13 27.43 10.52
C ALA A 235 -7.39 27.90 11.97
N GLU A 236 -6.38 27.80 12.84
CA GLU A 236 -6.39 28.21 14.26
C GLU A 236 -5.77 29.60 14.50
N GLY A 237 -5.40 30.34 13.44
CA GLY A 237 -4.82 31.69 13.54
C GLY A 237 -3.32 31.74 13.84
N ASN A 238 -2.66 30.58 13.90
CA ASN A 238 -1.21 30.48 14.12
C ASN A 238 -0.43 30.70 12.82
N LYS A 239 0.69 31.42 12.87
CA LYS A 239 1.62 31.54 11.74
C LYS A 239 2.33 30.20 11.54
N SER A 240 2.20 29.63 10.34
CA SER A 240 2.81 28.37 9.92
C SER A 240 3.61 28.60 8.63
N GLU A 241 4.82 28.07 8.56
CA GLU A 241 5.66 28.16 7.36
C GLU A 241 5.46 26.90 6.51
N ILE A 242 5.15 27.11 5.22
CA ILE A 242 4.94 26.02 4.26
C ILE A 242 6.10 26.01 3.25
N VAL A 243 6.63 24.82 2.99
CA VAL A 243 7.70 24.59 2.01
C VAL A 243 7.16 24.62 0.59
N ILE A 244 7.69 25.51 -0.26
CA ILE A 244 7.36 25.63 -1.69
C ILE A 244 8.47 25.01 -2.56
N GLY A 245 9.63 24.70 -1.99
CA GLY A 245 10.69 23.95 -2.68
C GLY A 245 10.26 22.51 -2.98
N ARG A 246 10.63 21.99 -4.16
CA ARG A 246 10.46 20.57 -4.53
C ARG A 246 11.73 19.74 -4.32
N SER A 247 12.84 20.41 -4.04
CA SER A 247 14.19 19.85 -3.95
C SER A 247 14.86 20.17 -2.62
N ALA A 248 14.06 20.50 -1.59
CA ALA A 248 14.61 20.83 -0.29
C ALA A 248 15.17 19.56 0.37
N GLU A 249 16.46 19.55 0.67
CA GLU A 249 17.12 18.43 1.35
C GLU A 249 17.50 18.86 2.77
N MET A 250 17.24 18.01 3.75
CA MET A 250 17.78 18.15 5.10
C MET A 250 18.87 17.13 5.37
N ARG A 251 19.89 17.55 6.10
CA ARG A 251 20.99 16.73 6.58
C ARG A 251 21.17 16.98 8.07
N ILE A 252 21.37 15.92 8.85
CA ILE A 252 21.78 16.04 10.25
C ILE A 252 23.27 15.79 10.30
N VAL A 253 24.04 16.76 10.80
CA VAL A 253 25.49 16.76 10.82
C VAL A 253 25.98 16.64 12.27
N ASP A 254 26.97 15.79 12.52
CA ASP A 254 27.60 15.70 13.84
C ASP A 254 28.42 16.97 14.12
N LYS A 255 28.21 17.57 15.30
CA LYS A 255 28.84 18.83 15.73
C LYS A 255 30.39 18.77 15.75
N ASN A 256 30.97 17.60 15.99
CA ASN A 256 32.40 17.44 16.19
C ASN A 256 33.14 16.96 14.93
N THR A 257 32.49 16.11 14.13
CA THR A 257 33.15 15.45 12.98
C THR A 257 32.70 16.01 11.63
N GLN A 258 31.66 16.85 11.59
CA GLN A 258 31.01 17.32 10.36
C GLN A 258 30.55 16.20 9.41
N ILE A 259 30.41 14.97 9.92
CA ILE A 259 29.92 13.83 9.15
C ILE A 259 28.39 13.95 9.08
N VAL A 260 27.84 13.74 7.88
CA VAL A 260 26.39 13.65 7.66
C VAL A 260 25.89 12.32 8.23
N LEU A 261 25.08 12.39 9.29
CA LEU A 261 24.50 11.24 9.99
C LEU A 261 23.19 10.76 9.35
N THR A 262 22.42 11.67 8.75
CA THR A 262 21.14 11.35 8.11
C THR A 262 20.85 12.38 7.04
N THR A 263 20.36 11.93 5.89
CA THR A 263 19.83 12.79 4.83
C THR A 263 18.35 12.47 4.64
N GLY A 264 17.52 13.48 4.42
CA GLY A 264 16.10 13.32 4.13
C GLY A 264 15.58 14.42 3.21
N ASN A 265 14.63 14.10 2.34
CA ASN A 265 13.99 15.08 1.47
C ASN A 265 12.79 15.72 2.21
N ILE A 266 12.68 17.05 2.17
CA ILE A 266 11.53 17.79 2.67
C ILE A 266 10.56 18.04 1.49
N PRO A 267 9.39 17.38 1.47
CA PRO A 267 8.47 17.48 0.34
C PRO A 267 7.77 18.85 0.29
N TYR A 268 7.34 19.22 -0.93
CA TYR A 268 6.49 20.38 -1.16
C TYR A 268 5.20 20.32 -0.32
N GLY A 269 4.84 21.45 0.28
CA GLY A 269 3.64 21.57 1.12
C GLY A 269 3.85 21.11 2.56
N ALA A 270 5.05 20.63 2.92
CA ALA A 270 5.36 20.29 4.30
C ALA A 270 5.37 21.54 5.19
N ARG A 271 4.93 21.37 6.44
CA ARG A 271 4.87 22.42 7.46
C ARG A 271 6.02 22.24 8.42
N ILE A 272 6.80 23.29 8.61
CA ILE A 272 7.88 23.29 9.60
C ILE A 272 7.27 23.58 10.96
N ILE A 273 7.62 22.77 11.97
CA ILE A 273 7.26 23.08 13.36
C ILE A 273 8.45 23.82 13.97
N PRO A 274 8.24 24.99 14.58
CA PRO A 274 9.33 25.69 15.25
C PRO A 274 9.83 24.87 16.45
N VAL A 275 11.15 24.70 16.50
CA VAL A 275 11.91 24.19 17.64
C VAL A 275 11.74 25.17 18.82
N GLY A 276 11.83 24.68 20.06
CA GLY A 276 11.48 25.42 21.27
C GLY A 276 11.83 26.93 21.33
N SER A 277 10.87 27.72 21.84
CA SER A 277 10.91 29.16 22.12
C SER A 277 11.35 30.09 20.97
N HIS A 278 10.35 30.58 20.25
CA HIS A 278 10.39 31.68 19.26
C HIS A 278 11.13 31.41 17.93
N ILE A 279 10.32 30.88 17.00
CA ILE A 279 10.16 31.30 15.59
C ILE A 279 11.44 31.20 14.71
N ILE A 280 11.37 30.20 13.82
CA ILE A 280 12.23 29.89 12.65
C ILE A 280 13.29 28.81 12.95
N ALA A 281 13.03 27.59 12.45
CA ALA A 281 14.06 26.56 12.32
C ALA A 281 15.03 26.98 11.22
N ASN A 282 16.13 27.62 11.59
CA ASN A 282 17.12 28.10 10.64
C ASN A 282 18.16 27.01 10.37
N ASN A 283 18.78 27.09 9.19
CA ASN A 283 19.92 26.26 8.82
C ASN A 283 21.01 26.37 9.92
N GLY A 284 21.34 25.27 10.60
CA GLY A 284 22.29 25.22 11.71
C GLY A 284 21.71 24.99 13.12
N ASP A 285 20.41 24.69 13.24
CA ASP A 285 19.81 24.44 14.55
C ASP A 285 20.22 23.09 15.16
N LYS A 286 20.32 23.07 16.50
CA LYS A 286 20.61 21.84 17.25
C LYS A 286 19.33 21.04 17.43
N VAL A 287 19.34 19.80 16.95
CA VAL A 287 18.22 18.87 17.06
C VAL A 287 18.62 17.71 17.96
N ALA A 288 17.69 17.29 18.82
CA ALA A 288 17.82 16.08 19.62
C ALA A 288 17.15 14.88 18.91
N ALA A 289 17.66 13.68 19.14
CA ALA A 289 17.05 12.45 18.66
C ALA A 289 15.61 12.31 19.19
N GLY A 290 14.67 12.04 18.29
CA GLY A 290 13.23 11.97 18.55
C GLY A 290 12.47 13.29 18.38
N GLU A 291 13.16 14.39 18.04
CA GLU A 291 12.51 15.68 17.82
C GLU A 291 11.81 15.76 16.46
N ILE A 292 10.61 16.36 16.42
CA ILE A 292 9.80 16.46 15.20
C ILE A 292 10.26 17.67 14.40
N LEU A 293 10.81 17.42 13.21
CA LEU A 293 11.36 18.48 12.34
C LEU A 293 10.30 19.04 11.40
N VAL A 294 9.50 18.15 10.79
CA VAL A 294 8.56 18.53 9.74
C VAL A 294 7.27 17.73 9.88
N LYS A 295 6.12 18.41 9.77
CA LYS A 295 4.81 17.80 9.59
C LYS A 295 4.45 17.82 8.11
N ILE A 296 4.31 16.65 7.52
CA ILE A 296 3.83 16.53 6.15
C ILE A 296 2.31 16.44 6.22
N PRO A 297 1.55 17.39 5.66
CA PRO A 297 0.12 17.24 5.50
C PRO A 297 -0.14 16.16 4.46
N ARG A 298 -0.09 14.90 4.88
CA ARG A 298 -0.60 13.80 4.07
C ARG A 298 -2.12 13.78 4.25
N THR A 299 -2.86 13.96 3.16
CA THR A 299 -4.13 13.27 3.05
C THR A 299 -3.81 11.80 3.27
N SER A 300 -4.32 11.23 4.37
CA SER A 300 -4.11 9.84 4.66
C SER A 300 -4.66 9.01 3.51
N GLY A 301 -3.77 8.59 2.62
CA GLY A 301 -3.95 7.39 1.81
C GLY A 301 -3.84 6.17 2.73
N LYS A 302 -4.63 6.10 3.81
CA LYS A 302 -5.00 4.78 4.31
C LYS A 302 -5.78 4.11 3.19
N LEU A 303 -5.59 2.79 3.05
CA LEU A 303 -6.32 1.90 2.13
C LEU A 303 -7.60 2.59 1.68
N GLY A 304 -7.56 3.16 0.46
CA GLY A 304 -8.69 3.89 -0.07
C GLY A 304 -9.93 3.02 0.11
N ASP A 305 -11.04 3.64 0.51
CA ASP A 305 -12.30 2.95 0.71
C ASP A 305 -12.51 1.94 -0.42
N ILE A 306 -12.48 0.63 -0.07
CA ILE A 306 -12.39 -0.51 -1.01
C ILE A 306 -13.58 -0.52 -1.99
N THR A 307 -14.57 0.33 -1.70
CA THR A 307 -15.71 0.70 -2.51
C THR A 307 -15.34 1.18 -3.92
N GLY A 308 -14.13 1.72 -4.14
CA GLY A 308 -13.54 1.98 -5.46
C GLY A 308 -12.62 0.86 -6.00
N GLY A 309 -12.22 -0.09 -5.16
CA GLY A 309 -11.25 -1.14 -5.46
C GLY A 309 -11.81 -2.32 -6.26
N LEU A 310 -13.02 -2.81 -5.96
CA LEU A 310 -13.58 -3.98 -6.67
C LEU A 310 -13.77 -3.75 -8.19
N PRO A 311 -14.29 -2.59 -8.65
CA PRO A 311 -14.32 -2.28 -10.07
C PRO A 311 -12.92 -2.31 -10.68
N ARG A 312 -11.93 -1.78 -9.97
CA ARG A 312 -10.54 -1.78 -10.43
C ARG A 312 -9.95 -3.19 -10.52
N VAL A 313 -10.21 -4.03 -9.52
CA VAL A 313 -9.81 -5.45 -9.52
C VAL A 313 -10.45 -6.19 -10.70
N THR A 314 -11.74 -5.92 -10.98
CA THR A 314 -12.45 -6.51 -12.11
C THR A 314 -11.83 -6.06 -13.44
N GLU A 315 -11.53 -4.77 -13.60
CA GLU A 315 -10.84 -4.25 -14.79
C GLU A 315 -9.48 -4.91 -15.03
N LEU A 316 -8.72 -5.16 -13.96
CA LEU A 316 -7.42 -5.84 -14.03
C LEU A 316 -7.58 -7.29 -14.50
N PHE A 317 -8.54 -8.04 -13.95
CA PHE A 317 -8.82 -9.42 -14.38
C PHE A 317 -9.40 -9.52 -15.79
N GLU A 318 -10.11 -8.49 -16.25
CA GLU A 318 -10.61 -8.40 -17.62
C GLU A 318 -9.58 -7.82 -18.60
N ALA A 319 -8.39 -7.45 -18.12
CA ALA A 319 -7.34 -6.81 -18.91
C ALA A 319 -7.86 -5.63 -19.76
N ARG A 320 -8.76 -4.81 -19.20
CA ARG A 320 -9.34 -3.67 -19.92
C ARG A 320 -8.31 -2.57 -20.10
N ASN A 321 -8.30 -1.99 -21.30
CA ASN A 321 -7.51 -0.80 -21.56
C ASN A 321 -8.06 0.39 -20.77
N PRO A 322 -7.20 1.16 -20.07
CA PRO A 322 -7.63 2.36 -19.38
C PRO A 322 -8.11 3.39 -20.39
N SER A 323 -9.14 4.17 -20.02
CA SER A 323 -9.73 5.18 -20.92
C SER A 323 -8.77 6.32 -21.28
N ASN A 324 -7.79 6.61 -20.41
CA ASN A 324 -6.73 7.57 -20.67
C ASN A 324 -5.38 6.91 -20.29
N PRO A 325 -4.78 6.12 -21.20
CA PRO A 325 -3.53 5.44 -20.92
C PRO A 325 -2.38 6.43 -20.78
N ALA A 326 -1.51 6.20 -19.81
CA ALA A 326 -0.20 6.83 -19.81
C ALA A 326 0.61 6.29 -21.00
N VAL A 327 1.21 7.18 -21.79
CA VAL A 327 2.10 6.79 -22.89
C VAL A 327 3.46 6.45 -22.31
N VAL A 328 3.89 5.21 -22.49
CA VAL A 328 5.22 4.72 -22.14
C VAL A 328 6.11 4.82 -23.37
N SER A 329 7.41 5.09 -23.19
CA SER A 329 8.35 5.11 -24.33
C SER A 329 8.49 3.72 -24.92
N GLU A 330 8.37 3.60 -26.24
CA GLU A 330 8.58 2.33 -26.96
C GLU A 330 10.07 2.04 -27.18
N ILE A 331 10.91 3.07 -27.11
CA ILE A 331 12.35 2.98 -27.36
C ILE A 331 13.14 3.68 -26.26
N ASP A 332 14.34 3.18 -26.00
CA ASP A 332 15.33 3.87 -25.19
C ASP A 332 15.90 5.07 -25.95
N GLY A 333 16.07 6.20 -25.28
CA GLY A 333 16.62 7.39 -25.92
C GLY A 333 16.55 8.65 -25.07
N VAL A 334 16.93 9.76 -25.70
CA VAL A 334 16.85 11.09 -25.07
C VAL A 334 15.53 11.74 -25.45
N VAL A 335 14.73 12.11 -24.44
CA VAL A 335 13.45 12.78 -24.64
C VAL A 335 13.68 14.24 -25.01
N ALA A 336 13.16 14.66 -26.16
CA ALA A 336 13.13 16.06 -26.57
C ALA A 336 11.69 16.45 -26.95
N PHE A 337 11.22 17.59 -26.44
CA PHE A 337 9.91 18.12 -26.80
C PHE A 337 10.06 19.04 -28.03
N GLY A 338 9.28 18.78 -29.07
CA GLY A 338 9.18 19.70 -30.22
C GLY A 338 8.60 21.06 -29.80
N LYS A 339 8.92 22.13 -30.54
CA LYS A 339 8.27 23.43 -30.35
C LYS A 339 6.76 23.25 -30.51
N ARG A 340 5.99 23.72 -29.51
CA ARG A 340 4.53 23.85 -29.61
C ARG A 340 4.20 24.67 -30.85
N LEU A 341 3.60 24.03 -31.85
CA LEU A 341 2.89 24.72 -32.92
C LEU A 341 1.63 25.29 -32.28
N TYR A 342 1.63 26.61 -32.06
CA TYR A 342 0.43 27.36 -31.68
C TYR A 342 -0.48 27.53 -32.90
#